data_AF-A0AA82N2M2-F1
#
_entry.id   AF-A0AA82N2M2-F1
#
_cell.length_a   1.000
_cell.length_b   1.000
_cell.length_c   1.000
_cell.angle_alpha   90.00
_cell.angle_beta   90.00
_cell.angle_gamma   90.00
#
_symmetry.space_group_name_H-M   'P 1'
#
loop_
_entity.id
_entity.type
_entity.pdbx_description
1 polymer ?
#
loop_
_entity_poly.entity_id
_entity_poly.type
_entity_poly.pdbx_seq_one_letter_code
_entity_poly.pdbx_strand_id
1 'polypeptide(L)'
;MFATRVSDIQSMRDTIVRSHPNGMKNIDEYIECKSKYFKAYRSNETWSTIQDLRGNYEKQFPDVNFNSSMLEEHFKENAELSENVMSQYSIENCDRLIPYQTIDVRLMDENINEKFEIGKEIDINLIKHEFLSKILKAINNVKTK
;
A
#
# COMPACT_ATOMS: atom_id res chain seq x y z
N MET A 1 13.08 4.63 -10.20
CA MET A 1 11.87 4.17 -9.50
C MET A 1 10.94 3.65 -10.57
N PHE A 2 10.71 2.34 -10.61
CA PHE A 2 9.89 1.75 -11.65
C PHE A 2 8.45 2.04 -11.28
N ALA A 3 7.76 2.88 -12.05
CA ALA A 3 6.32 2.95 -11.94
C ALA A 3 5.78 1.65 -12.55
N THR A 4 5.84 0.54 -11.80
CA THR A 4 5.50 -0.79 -12.28
C THR A 4 4.12 -0.76 -12.88
N ARG A 5 4.05 -0.91 -14.20
CA ARG A 5 2.78 -0.97 -14.91
C ARG A 5 2.26 -2.38 -14.83
N VAL A 6 0.94 -2.51 -14.91
CA VAL A 6 0.30 -3.83 -15.07
C VAL A 6 0.89 -4.60 -16.26
N SER A 7 1.30 -3.88 -17.31
CA SER A 7 1.99 -4.46 -18.47
C SER A 7 3.33 -5.11 -18.14
N ASP A 8 4.08 -4.58 -17.18
CA ASP A 8 5.40 -5.11 -16.83
C ASP A 8 5.23 -6.45 -16.11
N ILE A 9 4.27 -6.52 -15.18
CA ILE A 9 3.87 -7.76 -14.50
C ILE A 9 3.39 -8.81 -15.51
N GLN A 10 2.56 -8.41 -16.49
CA GLN A 10 2.12 -9.31 -17.56
C GLN A 10 3.28 -9.82 -18.42
N SER A 11 4.23 -8.95 -18.77
CA SER A 11 5.42 -9.34 -19.53
C SER A 11 6.30 -10.34 -18.77
N MET A 12 6.46 -10.15 -17.45
CA MET A 12 7.18 -11.10 -16.60
C MET A 12 6.45 -12.43 -16.51
N ARG A 13 5.13 -12.38 -16.28
CA ARG A 13 4.25 -13.56 -16.27
C ARG A 13 4.42 -14.39 -17.54
N ASP A 14 4.37 -13.76 -18.71
CA ASP A 14 4.48 -14.48 -19.99
C ASP A 14 5.87 -15.09 -20.21
N THR A 15 6.91 -14.40 -19.76
CA THR A 15 8.30 -14.92 -19.78
C THR A 15 8.43 -16.15 -18.88
N ILE A 16 7.92 -16.07 -17.66
CA ILE A 16 7.94 -17.16 -16.67
C ILE A 16 7.19 -18.40 -17.18
N VAL A 17 5.98 -18.20 -17.72
CA VAL A 17 5.15 -19.29 -18.28
C VAL A 17 5.85 -19.95 -19.46
N ARG A 18 6.48 -19.17 -20.34
CA ARG A 18 7.20 -19.71 -21.50
C ARG A 18 8.37 -20.60 -21.07
N SER A 19 9.09 -20.20 -20.01
CA SER A 19 10.23 -20.96 -19.47
C SER A 19 9.79 -22.23 -18.73
N HIS A 20 8.64 -22.23 -18.05
CA HIS A 20 8.19 -23.33 -17.20
C HIS A 20 6.67 -23.57 -17.29
N PRO A 21 6.13 -23.98 -18.46
CA PRO A 21 4.69 -23.98 -18.70
C PRO A 21 3.91 -24.90 -17.75
N ASN A 22 4.47 -26.06 -17.38
CA ASN A 22 3.82 -27.00 -16.47
C ASN A 22 3.92 -26.59 -15.00
N GLY A 23 5.01 -25.94 -14.60
CA GLY A 23 5.20 -25.46 -13.23
C GLY A 23 4.39 -24.19 -12.94
N MET A 24 4.00 -23.44 -13.97
CA MET A 24 3.41 -22.11 -13.83
C MET A 24 1.92 -22.08 -14.16
N LYS A 25 1.22 -23.22 -14.01
CA LYS A 25 -0.21 -23.34 -14.34
C LYS A 25 -1.10 -22.39 -13.54
N ASN A 26 -0.75 -22.11 -12.28
CA ASN A 26 -1.54 -21.25 -11.40
C ASN A 26 -0.91 -19.85 -11.26
N ILE A 27 -0.09 -19.40 -12.22
CA ILE A 27 0.61 -18.12 -12.09
C ILE A 27 -0.35 -16.92 -11.99
N ASP A 28 -1.51 -17.00 -12.64
CA ASP A 28 -2.48 -15.90 -12.61
C ASP A 28 -3.15 -15.81 -11.23
N GLU A 29 -3.52 -16.96 -10.63
CA GLU A 29 -3.99 -17.04 -9.25
C GLU A 29 -2.90 -16.58 -8.25
N TYR A 30 -1.64 -16.91 -8.52
CA TYR A 30 -0.49 -16.47 -7.73
C TYR A 30 -0.35 -14.95 -7.74
N ILE A 31 -0.36 -14.33 -8.92
CA ILE A 31 -0.28 -12.88 -9.08
C ILE A 31 -1.46 -12.19 -8.38
N GLU A 32 -2.67 -12.73 -8.51
CA GLU A 32 -3.85 -12.19 -7.83
C GLU A 32 -3.70 -12.29 -6.30
N CYS A 33 -3.28 -13.44 -5.79
CA CYS A 33 -3.05 -13.68 -4.37
C CYS A 33 -2.02 -12.69 -3.80
N LYS A 34 -0.85 -12.58 -4.44
CA LYS A 34 0.21 -11.63 -4.06
C LYS A 34 -0.25 -10.18 -4.14
N SER A 35 -0.99 -9.82 -5.19
CA SER A 35 -1.52 -8.47 -5.36
C SER A 35 -2.50 -8.10 -4.24
N LYS A 36 -3.41 -9.00 -3.89
CA LYS A 36 -4.36 -8.79 -2.79
C LYS A 36 -3.65 -8.68 -1.45
N TYR A 37 -2.69 -9.56 -1.20
CA TYR A 37 -1.87 -9.52 0.01
C TYR A 37 -1.09 -8.20 0.13
N PHE A 38 -0.29 -7.84 -0.88
CA PHE A 38 0.54 -6.63 -0.82
C PHE A 38 -0.30 -5.36 -0.75
N LYS A 39 -1.43 -5.29 -1.47
CA LYS A 39 -2.37 -4.16 -1.33
C LYS A 39 -2.85 -4.01 0.12
N ALA A 40 -3.28 -5.11 0.72
CA ALA A 40 -3.79 -5.11 2.09
C ALA A 40 -2.68 -4.73 3.08
N TYR A 41 -1.51 -5.35 2.96
CA TYR A 41 -0.33 -5.03 3.75
C TYR A 41 0.01 -3.54 3.71
N ARG A 42 0.10 -2.95 2.51
CA ARG A 42 0.39 -1.51 2.36
C ARG A 42 -0.72 -0.61 2.88
N SER A 43 -1.99 -1.04 2.81
CA SER A 43 -3.12 -0.28 3.39
C SER A 43 -3.00 -0.19 4.91
N ASN A 44 -2.66 -1.30 5.57
CA ASN A 44 -2.43 -1.33 7.02
C ASN A 44 -1.22 -0.45 7.41
N GLU A 45 -0.08 -0.60 6.72
CA GLU A 45 1.09 0.25 6.95
C GLU A 45 0.79 1.74 6.74
N THR A 46 -0.03 2.07 5.73
CA THR A 46 -0.42 3.45 5.44
C THR A 46 -1.17 4.03 6.62
N TRP A 47 -2.18 3.31 7.14
CA TRP A 47 -2.94 3.77 8.30
C TRP A 47 -2.07 3.93 9.56
N SER A 48 -1.22 2.96 9.86
CA SER A 48 -0.27 3.08 10.98
C SER A 48 0.63 4.32 10.84
N THR A 49 1.15 4.57 9.64
CA THR A 49 1.99 5.75 9.37
C THR A 49 1.19 7.07 9.53
N ILE A 50 -0.08 7.09 9.12
CA ILE A 50 -0.97 8.25 9.30
C ILE A 50 -1.18 8.55 10.79
N GLN A 51 -1.42 7.52 11.60
CA GLN A 51 -1.58 7.66 13.05
C GLN A 51 -0.31 8.22 13.71
N ASP A 52 0.86 7.71 13.32
CA ASP A 52 2.15 8.22 13.81
C ASP A 52 2.38 9.67 13.41
N LEU A 53 2.11 10.02 12.14
CA LEU A 53 2.20 11.40 11.66
C LEU A 53 1.28 12.31 12.45
N ARG A 54 0.02 11.90 12.64
CA ARG A 54 -0.97 12.65 13.41
C ARG A 54 -0.48 12.92 14.82
N GLY A 55 -0.05 11.89 15.55
CA GLY A 55 0.47 12.06 16.92
C GLY A 55 1.68 12.99 16.98
N ASN A 56 2.57 12.93 15.98
CA ASN A 56 3.71 13.84 15.87
C ASN A 56 3.28 15.30 15.62
N TYR A 57 2.29 15.53 14.75
CA TYR A 57 1.78 16.87 14.48
C TYR A 57 0.98 17.44 15.65
N GLU A 58 0.12 16.64 16.30
CA GLU A 58 -0.61 17.05 17.52
C GLU A 58 0.36 17.45 18.64
N LYS A 59 1.48 16.74 18.79
CA LYS A 59 2.53 17.09 19.76
C LYS A 59 3.26 18.39 19.41
N GLN A 60 3.54 18.63 18.12
CA GLN A 60 4.25 19.83 17.66
C GLN A 60 3.35 21.08 17.63
N PHE A 61 2.05 20.89 17.42
CA PHE A 61 1.07 21.96 17.24
C PHE A 61 -0.15 21.72 18.16
N PRO A 62 0.02 21.81 19.48
CA PRO A 62 -1.05 21.47 20.44
C PRO A 62 -2.29 22.36 20.35
N ASP A 63 -2.15 23.58 19.81
CA ASP A 63 -3.26 24.53 19.62
C ASP A 63 -4.04 24.28 18.31
N VAL A 64 -3.59 23.34 17.47
CA VAL A 64 -4.23 23.00 16.20
C VAL A 64 -5.18 21.84 16.41
N ASN A 65 -6.44 22.02 16.03
CA ASN A 65 -7.40 20.93 16.06
C ASN A 65 -7.28 20.07 14.79
N PHE A 66 -6.75 18.86 14.94
CA PHE A 66 -6.65 17.85 13.89
C PHE A 66 -7.91 16.97 13.81
N ASN A 67 -9.12 17.53 13.71
CA ASN A 67 -10.33 16.72 13.56
C ASN A 67 -10.18 15.68 12.44
N SER A 68 -10.66 14.45 12.67
CA SER A 68 -10.68 13.39 11.66
C SER A 68 -11.34 13.90 10.38
N SER A 69 -10.69 13.70 9.24
CA SER A 69 -11.27 14.01 7.94
C SER A 69 -11.88 12.78 7.29
N MET A 70 -12.69 13.01 6.25
CA MET A 70 -13.19 11.94 5.38
C MET A 70 -12.05 11.12 4.76
N LEU A 71 -10.88 11.73 4.53
CA LEU A 71 -9.71 11.05 4.00
C LEU A 71 -9.06 10.14 5.06
N GLU A 72 -8.93 10.62 6.30
CA GLU A 72 -8.47 9.79 7.42
C GLU A 72 -9.42 8.61 7.68
N GLU A 73 -10.73 8.85 7.67
CA GLU A 73 -11.75 7.80 7.81
C GLU A 73 -11.64 6.76 6.70
N HIS A 74 -11.44 7.18 5.46
CA HIS A 74 -11.22 6.27 4.33
C HIS A 74 -9.99 5.36 4.55
N PHE A 75 -8.88 5.89 5.03
CA PHE A 75 -7.68 5.07 5.29
C PHE A 75 -7.88 4.10 6.44
N LYS A 76 -8.59 4.52 7.49
CA LYS A 76 -8.95 3.65 8.61
C LYS A 76 -9.82 2.48 8.14
N GLU A 77 -10.88 2.75 7.36
CA GLU A 77 -11.75 1.71 6.81
C GLU A 77 -10.99 0.74 5.90
N ASN A 78 -10.10 1.26 5.04
CA ASN A 78 -9.24 0.43 4.21
C ASN A 78 -8.32 -0.47 5.03
N ALA A 79 -7.79 0.02 6.15
CA ALA A 79 -6.95 -0.77 7.05
C ALA A 79 -7.77 -1.87 7.76
N GLU A 80 -8.97 -1.57 8.25
CA GLU A 80 -9.85 -2.58 8.86
C GLU A 80 -10.23 -3.68 7.85
N LEU A 81 -10.54 -3.30 6.60
CA LEU A 81 -10.78 -4.28 5.52
C LEU A 81 -9.52 -5.08 5.18
N SER A 82 -8.34 -4.46 5.28
CA SER A 82 -7.07 -5.10 4.95
C SER A 82 -6.73 -6.25 5.91
N GLU A 83 -7.10 -6.15 7.19
CA GLU A 83 -6.89 -7.22 8.17
C GLU A 83 -7.64 -8.49 7.76
N ASN A 84 -8.89 -8.34 7.30
CA ASN A 84 -9.67 -9.44 6.76
C ASN A 84 -9.01 -10.06 5.52
N VAL A 85 -8.54 -9.23 4.58
CA VAL A 85 -7.85 -9.71 3.37
C VAL A 85 -6.57 -10.46 3.73
N MET A 86 -5.76 -9.95 4.66
CA MET A 86 -4.52 -10.60 5.09
C MET A 86 -4.76 -11.90 5.87
N SER A 87 -5.92 -12.06 6.51
CA SER A 87 -6.29 -13.35 7.11
C SER A 87 -6.71 -14.39 6.06
N GLN A 88 -7.33 -13.95 4.96
CA GLN A 88 -7.75 -14.83 3.85
C GLN A 88 -6.60 -15.18 2.91
N TYR A 89 -5.73 -14.22 2.63
CA TYR A 89 -4.57 -14.34 1.76
C TYR A 89 -3.32 -14.19 2.59
N SER A 90 -2.53 -15.26 2.74
CA SER A 90 -1.21 -15.20 3.37
C SER A 90 -0.11 -15.39 2.33
N ILE A 91 1.08 -14.81 2.56
CA ILE A 91 2.26 -15.03 1.71
C ILE A 91 2.50 -16.52 1.50
N GLU A 92 2.46 -17.29 2.58
CA GLU A 92 2.69 -18.74 2.55
C GLU A 92 1.68 -19.47 1.66
N ASN A 93 0.41 -19.09 1.71
CA ASN A 93 -0.62 -19.69 0.87
C ASN A 93 -0.44 -19.28 -0.60
N CYS A 94 -0.07 -18.02 -0.86
CA CYS A 94 0.26 -17.59 -2.21
C CYS A 94 1.45 -18.39 -2.75
N ASP A 95 2.53 -18.53 -1.98
CA ASP A 95 3.75 -19.23 -2.40
C ASP A 95 3.55 -20.70 -2.71
N ARG A 96 2.48 -21.33 -2.18
CA ARG A 96 2.11 -22.71 -2.52
C ARG A 96 1.46 -22.86 -3.90
N LEU A 97 1.03 -21.77 -4.54
CA LEU A 97 0.36 -21.83 -5.85
C LEU A 97 1.33 -22.16 -6.98
N ILE A 98 2.62 -21.88 -6.81
CA ILE A 98 3.66 -22.22 -7.78
C ILE A 98 4.77 -23.05 -7.10
N PRO A 99 5.37 -24.04 -7.78
CA PRO A 99 6.29 -24.98 -7.16
C PRO A 99 7.71 -24.43 -6.95
N TYR A 100 8.14 -23.40 -7.70
CA TYR A 100 9.51 -22.92 -7.68
C TYR A 100 9.61 -21.39 -7.70
N GLN A 101 10.41 -20.86 -6.77
CA GLN A 101 10.74 -19.44 -6.64
C GLN A 101 11.99 -19.08 -7.46
N THR A 102 11.80 -18.94 -8.78
CA THR A 102 12.86 -18.54 -9.71
C THR A 102 13.22 -17.06 -9.57
N ILE A 103 14.33 -16.61 -10.18
CA ILE A 103 14.72 -15.19 -10.19
C ILE A 103 13.62 -14.33 -10.81
N ASP A 104 13.02 -14.78 -11.92
CA ASP A 104 11.96 -14.04 -12.60
C ASP A 104 10.70 -13.91 -11.72
N VAL A 105 10.35 -14.96 -10.97
CA VAL A 105 9.23 -14.91 -10.02
C VAL A 105 9.50 -13.90 -8.90
N ARG A 106 10.73 -13.85 -8.37
CA ARG A 106 11.10 -12.87 -7.34
C ARG A 106 11.03 -11.44 -7.87
N LEU A 107 11.51 -11.21 -9.08
CA LEU A 107 11.40 -9.89 -9.73
C LEU A 107 9.95 -9.49 -9.95
N MET A 108 9.08 -10.44 -10.32
CA MET A 108 7.65 -10.19 -10.44
C MET A 108 7.02 -9.83 -9.08
N ASP A 109 7.36 -10.55 -8.01
CA ASP A 109 6.91 -10.25 -6.64
C ASP A 109 7.35 -8.85 -6.19
N GLU A 110 8.61 -8.49 -6.42
CA GLU A 110 9.15 -7.15 -6.13
C GLU A 110 8.36 -6.07 -6.88
N ASN A 111 8.07 -6.30 -8.15
CA ASN A 111 7.31 -5.37 -8.98
C ASN A 111 5.84 -5.22 -8.53
N ILE A 112 5.20 -6.32 -8.13
CA ILE A 112 3.85 -6.28 -7.54
C ILE A 112 3.88 -5.47 -6.24
N ASN A 113 4.89 -5.68 -5.38
CA ASN A 113 5.02 -4.97 -4.12
C ASN A 113 5.32 -3.46 -4.32
N GLU A 114 6.27 -3.12 -5.19
CA GLU A 114 6.67 -1.73 -5.51
C GLU A 114 5.46 -0.90 -5.98
N LYS A 115 4.57 -1.50 -6.77
CA LYS A 115 3.32 -0.86 -7.20
C LYS A 115 2.48 -0.34 -6.03
N PHE A 116 2.35 -1.12 -4.96
CA PHE A 116 1.55 -0.72 -3.79
C PHE A 116 2.35 0.16 -2.82
N GLU A 117 3.68 0.03 -2.80
CA GLU A 117 4.56 0.92 -2.06
C GLU A 117 4.49 2.36 -2.58
N ILE A 118 4.51 2.54 -3.91
CA ILE A 118 4.29 3.85 -4.55
C ILE A 118 2.92 4.42 -4.17
N GLY A 119 1.88 3.58 -4.15
CA GLY A 119 0.53 3.98 -3.71
C GLY A 119 0.53 4.52 -2.29
N LYS A 120 1.15 3.79 -1.35
CA LYS A 120 1.34 4.22 0.04
C LYS A 120 2.03 5.57 0.13
N GLU A 121 3.14 5.80 -0.60
CA GLU A 121 3.84 7.09 -0.55
C GLU A 121 2.95 8.27 -0.98
N ILE A 122 2.14 8.07 -2.03
CA ILE A 122 1.19 9.08 -2.50
C ILE A 122 0.14 9.37 -1.42
N ASP A 123 -0.44 8.32 -0.83
CA ASP A 123 -1.45 8.42 0.21
C ASP A 123 -0.93 9.17 1.45
N ILE A 124 0.30 8.86 1.88
CA ILE A 124 0.96 9.56 2.98
C ILE A 124 1.21 11.03 2.67
N ASN A 125 1.59 11.36 1.43
CA ASN A 125 1.80 12.75 1.03
C ASN A 125 0.49 13.55 1.01
N LEU A 126 -0.62 12.94 0.59
CA LEU A 126 -1.95 13.57 0.64
C LEU A 126 -2.34 13.92 2.08
N ILE A 127 -2.16 13.00 3.02
CA ILE A 127 -2.44 13.25 4.44
C ILE A 127 -1.53 14.32 5.02
N LYS A 128 -0.22 14.30 4.71
CA LYS A 128 0.70 15.38 5.13
C LYS A 128 0.22 16.74 4.67
N HIS A 129 -0.20 16.86 3.41
CA HIS A 129 -0.75 18.12 2.89
C HIS A 129 -2.01 18.55 3.62
N GLU A 130 -2.90 17.62 3.96
CA GLU A 130 -4.10 17.93 4.73
C GLU A 130 -3.78 18.45 6.14
N PHE A 131 -2.87 17.76 6.85
CA PHE A 131 -2.41 18.20 8.17
C PHE A 131 -1.74 19.57 8.13
N LEU A 132 -0.88 19.82 7.15
CA LEU A 132 -0.26 21.13 6.93
C LEU A 132 -1.33 22.20 6.65
N SER A 133 -2.39 21.89 5.90
CA SER A 133 -3.50 22.82 5.67
C SER A 133 -4.23 23.19 6.97
N LYS A 134 -4.46 22.22 7.86
CA LYS A 134 -5.06 22.48 9.20
C LYS A 134 -4.18 23.41 10.03
N ILE A 135 -2.86 23.17 10.03
CA ILE A 135 -1.87 24.01 10.73
C ILE A 135 -1.85 25.44 10.19
N LEU A 136 -1.77 25.60 8.86
CA LEU A 136 -1.75 26.92 8.21
C LEU A 136 -3.02 27.72 8.51
N LYS A 137 -4.19 27.08 8.50
CA LYS A 137 -5.46 27.72 8.88
C LYS A 137 -5.43 28.23 10.32
N ALA A 138 -4.94 27.41 11.25
CA ALA A 138 -4.85 27.81 12.65
C ALA A 138 -3.89 29.01 12.85
N ILE A 139 -2.71 28.99 12.22
CA ILE A 139 -1.75 30.10 12.29
C ILE A 139 -2.34 31.39 11.74
N ASN A 140 -3.07 31.33 10.61
CA ASN A 140 -3.70 32.50 10.02
C ASN A 140 -4.85 33.07 10.87
N ASN A 141 -5.58 32.20 11.57
CA ASN A 141 -6.62 32.62 12.52
C ASN A 141 -6.04 33.32 13.75
N VAL A 142 -4.81 32.99 14.16
CA VAL A 142 -4.10 33.67 15.26
C VAL A 142 -3.63 35.06 14.81
N LYS A 143 -3.12 35.20 13.59
CA LYS A 143 -2.62 36.50 13.06
C LYS A 143 -3.71 37.54 12.80
N THR A 144 -4.98 37.13 12.75
CA THR A 144 -6.12 38.01 12.45
C THR A 144 -6.90 38.45 13.70
N LYS A 145 -6.49 37.98 14.89
CA LYS A 145 -6.97 38.46 16.19
C LYS A 145 -6.00 39.48 16.77
#